data_AF-A0A956HJE4-F1
#
_entry.id   AF-A0A956HJE4-F1
#
_cell.length_a   1.000
_cell.length_b   1.000
_cell.length_c   1.000
_cell.angle_alpha   90.00
_cell.angle_beta   90.00
_cell.angle_gamma   90.00
#
_symmetry.space_group_name_H-M   'P 1'
#
loop_
_entity.id
_entity.type
_entity.pdbx_description
1 polymer ?
#
loop_
_entity_poly.entity_id
_entity_poly.type
_entity_poly.pdbx_seq_one_letter_code
_entity_poly.pdbx_strand_id
1 'polypeptide(L)' 'LERLRERGLSRKRGLALREYALGLEALCRLAEGEPLWRIHECVFGVLALESEPVDPRL' A
#
# COMPACT_ATOMS: atom_id res chain seq x y z
N LEU A 1 -26.78 -1.58 8.76
CA LEU A 1 -25.31 -1.58 8.92
C LEU A 1 -24.60 -2.53 7.95
N GLU A 2 -25.18 -3.68 7.57
CA GLU A 2 -24.59 -4.61 6.61
C GLU A 2 -24.21 -3.99 5.25
N ARG A 3 -25.04 -3.09 4.70
CA ARG A 3 -24.78 -2.41 3.41
C ARG A 3 -23.56 -1.50 3.38
N LEU A 4 -23.05 -1.04 4.53
CA LEU A 4 -21.80 -0.27 4.61
C LEU A 4 -20.56 -1.19 4.60
N ARG A 5 -20.71 -2.40 5.12
CA ARG A 5 -19.67 -3.44 5.17
C ARG A 5 -19.31 -3.91 3.76
N GLU A 6 -20.28 -4.06 2.88
CA GLU A 6 -20.08 -4.57 1.51
C GLU A 6 -19.40 -3.56 0.56
N ARG A 7 -19.50 -2.25 0.82
CA ARG A 7 -19.05 -1.21 -0.14
C ARG A 7 -17.62 -0.70 0.09
N GLY A 8 -17.06 -0.87 1.29
CA GLY A 8 -15.70 -0.40 1.63
C GLY A 8 -14.63 -1.49 1.68
N LEU A 9 -15.02 -2.76 1.86
CA LEU A 9 -14.06 -3.85 2.08
C LEU A 9 -13.26 -4.23 0.83
N SER A 10 -13.84 -4.18 -0.37
CA SER A 10 -13.15 -4.54 -1.61
C SER A 10 -12.06 -3.52 -1.97
N ARG A 11 -12.38 -2.22 -1.90
CA ARG A 11 -11.41 -1.13 -2.15
C ARG A 11 -10.28 -1.14 -1.12
N LYS A 12 -10.61 -1.29 0.17
CA LYS A 12 -9.60 -1.35 1.24
C LYS A 12 -8.67 -2.56 1.11
N ARG A 13 -9.21 -3.74 0.75
CA ARG A 13 -8.40 -4.93 0.47
C ARG A 13 -7.47 -4.74 -0.74
N GLY A 14 -7.95 -4.12 -1.81
CA GLY A 14 -7.13 -3.83 -2.99
C GLY A 14 -6.02 -2.83 -2.72
N LEU A 15 -6.24 -1.84 -1.84
CA LEU A 15 -5.20 -0.91 -1.36
C LEU A 15 -4.16 -1.65 -0.50
N ALA A 16 -4.61 -2.40 0.51
CA ALA A 16 -3.74 -3.15 1.40
C ALA A 16 -2.83 -4.16 0.66
N LEU A 17 -3.34 -4.84 -0.37
CA LEU A 17 -2.53 -5.76 -1.19
C LEU A 17 -1.43 -5.02 -1.97
N ARG A 18 -1.72 -3.83 -2.48
CA ARG A 18 -0.74 -3.02 -3.22
C ARG A 18 0.32 -2.44 -2.29
N GLU A 19 -0.08 -1.93 -1.13
CA GLU A 19 0.84 -1.48 -0.07
C GLU A 19 1.76 -2.61 0.39
N TYR A 20 1.20 -3.80 0.64
CA TYR A 20 1.96 -4.98 1.06
C TYR A 20 3.00 -5.40 0.01
N ALA A 21 2.60 -5.45 -1.26
CA ALA A 21 3.51 -5.81 -2.35
C ALA A 21 4.67 -4.81 -2.49
N LEU A 22 4.38 -3.51 -2.43
CA LEU A 22 5.42 -2.47 -2.47
C LEU A 22 6.35 -2.54 -1.25
N GLY A 23 5.81 -2.84 -0.07
CA GLY A 23 6.61 -3.01 1.15
C GLY A 23 7.58 -4.20 1.05
N LEU A 24 7.11 -5.35 0.55
CA LEU A 24 7.97 -6.51 0.33
C LEU A 24 9.07 -6.22 -0.70
N GLU A 25 8.72 -5.57 -1.81
CA GLU A 25 9.69 -5.21 -2.84
C GLU A 25 10.79 -4.28 -2.30
N ALA A 26 10.41 -3.27 -1.50
CA ALA A 26 11.38 -2.38 -0.85
C ALA A 26 12.37 -3.14 0.04
N LEU A 27 11.88 -4.12 0.81
CA LEU A 27 12.71 -4.96 1.68
C LEU A 27 13.62 -5.90 0.88
N CYS A 28 13.12 -6.50 -0.21
CA CYS A 28 13.94 -7.32 -1.11
C CYS A 28 15.08 -6.50 -1.72
N ARG A 29 14.77 -5.33 -2.29
CA ARG A 29 15.78 -4.42 -2.88
C ARG A 29 16.81 -3.96 -1.85
N LEU A 30 16.38 -3.70 -0.62
CA LEU A 30 17.29 -3.38 0.48
C LEU A 30 18.23 -4.55 0.79
N ALA A 31 17.70 -5.78 0.87
CA ALA A 31 18.48 -6.98 1.15
C ALA A 31 19.48 -7.30 0.03
N GLU A 32 19.14 -6.98 -1.23
CA GLU A 32 20.00 -7.15 -2.40
C GLU A 32 21.04 -6.03 -2.57
N GLY A 33 20.98 -4.97 -1.76
CA GLY A 33 21.92 -3.85 -1.82
C GLY A 33 21.67 -2.91 -3.02
N GLU A 34 20.44 -2.87 -3.52
CA GLU A 34 20.05 -1.96 -4.60
C GLU A 34 20.23 -0.49 -4.18
N PRO A 35 20.45 0.43 -5.15
CA PRO A 35 20.64 1.83 -4.84
C PRO A 35 19.39 2.45 -4.21
N LEU A 36 19.61 3.39 -3.28
CA LEU A 36 18.60 3.97 -2.42
C LEU A 36 17.36 4.51 -3.17
N TRP A 37 17.54 5.07 -4.37
CA TRP A 37 16.43 5.59 -5.18
C TRP A 37 15.45 4.51 -5.63
N ARG A 38 15.90 3.26 -5.85
CA ARG A 38 15.03 2.11 -6.18
C ARG A 38 14.26 1.59 -4.98
N ILE A 39 14.85 1.67 -3.80
CA ILE A 39 14.16 1.34 -2.55
C ILE A 39 13.08 2.38 -2.28
N HIS A 40 13.43 3.67 -2.41
CA HIS A 40 12.51 4.77 -2.17
C HIS A 40 11.36 4.85 -3.18
N GLU A 41 11.56 4.40 -4.42
CA GLU A 41 10.46 4.26 -5.39
C GLU A 41 9.27 3.47 -4.79
N CYS A 42 9.56 2.32 -4.19
CA CYS A 42 8.55 1.48 -3.55
C CYS A 42 7.95 2.12 -2.29
N VAL A 43 8.79 2.72 -1.44
CA VAL A 43 8.35 3.39 -0.20
C VAL A 43 7.44 4.58 -0.49
N PHE A 44 7.78 5.40 -1.49
CA PHE A 44 6.96 6.54 -1.90
C PHE A 44 5.68 6.10 -2.62
N GLY A 45 5.70 4.95 -3.30
CA GLY A 45 4.49 4.30 -3.79
C GLY A 45 3.47 4.00 -2.69
N VAL A 46 3.92 3.49 -1.53
CA VAL A 46 3.05 3.27 -0.36
C VAL A 46 2.47 4.59 0.16
N LEU A 47 3.29 5.62 0.34
CA LEU A 47 2.80 6.95 0.77
C LEU A 47 1.79 7.56 -0.20
N ALA A 48 1.97 7.33 -1.50
CA ALA A 48 1.04 7.80 -2.52
C ALA A 48 -0.32 7.07 -2.43
N LEU A 49 -0.33 5.77 -2.11
CA LEU A 49 -1.55 5.00 -1.91
C LEU A 49 -2.34 5.46 -0.67
N GLU A 50 -1.64 5.79 0.42
CA GLU A 50 -2.23 6.36 1.64
C GLU A 50 -2.83 7.76 1.45
N SER A 51 -2.47 8.44 0.36
CA SER A 51 -2.99 9.78 0.03
C SER A 51 -4.34 9.73 -0.71
N GLU A 52 -4.78 8.56 -1.17
CA GLU A 52 -6.14 8.41 -1.68
C GLU A 52 -7.14 8.48 -0.51
N PRO A 53 -8.23 9.28 -0.62
CA PRO A 53 -9.23 9.34 0.43
C PRO A 53 -9.92 7.97 0.58
N VAL A 54 -9.60 7.28 1.68
CA VAL A 54 -10.32 6.12 2.20
C VAL A 54 -11.23 6.61 3.33
N ASP A 55 -12.39 5.98 3.53
CA ASP A 55 -13.30 6.34 4.64
C ASP A 55 -12.53 6.19 5.97
N PRO A 56 -12.36 7.26 6.77
CA PRO A 56 -11.56 7.23 8.01
C PRO A 56 -12.17 6.35 9.11
N ARG A 57 -13.38 5.80 8.89
CA ARG A 57 -14.06 4.86 9.80
C ARG A 57 -13.72 3.39 9.52
N LEU A 58 -12.87 3.12 8.54
CA LEU A 58 -12.30 1.80 8.28
C LEU A 58 -10.85 1.75 8.74
#